data_AF-A0A357F4T0-F1
#
_entry.id   AF-A0A357F4T0-F1
#
_cell.length_a   1.000
_cell.length_b   1.000
_cell.length_c   1.000
_cell.angle_alpha   90.00
_cell.angle_beta   90.00
_cell.angle_gamma   90.00
#
_symmetry.space_group_name_H-M   'P 1'
#
loop_
_entity.id
_entity.type
_entity.pdbx_description
1 polymer ?
#
loop_
_entity_poly.entity_id
_entity_poly.type
_entity_poly.pdbx_seq_one_letter_code
_entity_poly.pdbx_strand_id
1 'polypeptide(L)'
;WTYLSKRGINISSPFKFSLGLAFAGIGFVVMILAADIVVASGGTARVSPWWLVASYFFQTVGELALSPVGLSSMTALAPKRFVGQMMGIWFLASSVGNLIGGLVGGHVDPEKLEQMPQLFTGTTAFLVVAAVVLALLAIPIRRMMKNTGNDQPAEA
;
A
#
# COMPACT_ATOMS: atom_id res chain seq x y z
N TRP A 1 -6.29 -8.40 11.71
CA TRP A 1 -7.17 -7.30 12.20
C TRP A 1 -8.23 -7.74 13.20
N THR A 2 -8.96 -8.83 12.94
CA THR A 2 -9.93 -9.42 13.88
C THR A 2 -9.33 -9.72 15.26
N TYR A 3 -8.10 -10.20 15.30
CA TYR A 3 -7.35 -10.42 16.55
C TYR A 3 -7.06 -9.12 17.34
N LEU A 4 -6.65 -8.04 16.65
CA LEU A 4 -6.42 -6.72 17.26
C LEU A 4 -7.73 -6.08 17.74
N SER A 5 -8.83 -6.28 17.00
CA SER A 5 -10.17 -5.85 17.40
C SER A 5 -10.65 -6.58 18.67
N LYS A 6 -10.36 -7.88 18.79
CA LYS A 6 -10.63 -8.67 20.01
C LYS A 6 -9.81 -8.20 21.22
N ARG A 7 -8.68 -7.53 21.00
CA ARG A 7 -7.85 -6.89 22.05
C ARG A 7 -8.22 -5.42 22.32
N GLY A 8 -9.32 -4.92 21.76
CA GLY A 8 -9.79 -3.54 21.98
C GLY A 8 -9.00 -2.45 21.24
N ILE A 9 -8.08 -2.81 20.34
CA ILE A 9 -7.28 -1.83 19.60
C ILE A 9 -8.00 -1.46 18.30
N ASN A 10 -8.78 -0.37 18.35
CA ASN A 10 -9.49 0.18 17.20
C ASN A 10 -8.57 1.07 16.35
N ILE A 11 -7.87 0.43 15.42
CA ILE A 11 -7.06 1.08 14.40
C ILE A 11 -7.97 1.57 13.27
N SER A 12 -7.87 2.84 12.89
CA SER A 12 -8.67 3.43 11.81
C SER A 12 -8.34 2.79 10.45
N SER A 13 -9.33 2.66 9.57
CA SER A 13 -9.15 2.04 8.25
C SER A 13 -8.03 2.70 7.42
N PRO A 14 -7.87 4.04 7.37
CA PRO A 14 -6.77 4.68 6.65
C PRO A 14 -5.38 4.31 7.21
N PHE A 15 -5.26 4.10 8.52
CA PHE A 15 -3.99 3.69 9.13
C PHE A 15 -3.64 2.23 8.79
N LYS A 16 -4.64 1.34 8.73
CA LYS A 16 -4.44 -0.04 8.24
C LYS A 16 -3.96 -0.05 6.78
N PHE A 17 -4.47 0.89 5.98
CA PHE A 17 -4.07 1.07 4.58
C PHE A 17 -2.62 1.55 4.47
N SER A 18 -2.23 2.55 5.27
CA SER A 18 -0.85 3.04 5.36
C SER A 18 0.13 1.93 5.72
N LEU A 19 -0.23 1.04 6.66
CA LEU A 19 0.61 -0.10 7.03
C LEU A 19 0.82 -1.07 5.86
N GLY A 20 -0.22 -1.34 5.07
CA GLY A 20 -0.10 -2.17 3.87
C GLY A 20 0.83 -1.57 2.81
N LEU A 21 0.73 -0.26 2.58
CA LEU A 21 1.64 0.47 1.68
C LEU A 21 3.09 0.48 2.19
N ALA A 22 3.30 0.59 3.50
CA ALA A 22 4.64 0.51 4.09
C ALA A 22 5.27 -0.87 3.87
N PHE A 23 4.52 -1.96 4.06
CA PHE A 23 5.00 -3.32 3.77
C PHE A 23 5.33 -3.51 2.28
N ALA A 24 4.48 -3.01 1.38
CA ALA A 24 4.78 -3.02 -0.05
C ALA A 24 6.08 -2.24 -0.38
N GLY A 25 6.27 -1.07 0.24
CA GLY A 25 7.50 -0.28 0.11
C GLY A 25 8.74 -1.02 0.59
N ILE A 26 8.66 -1.73 1.73
CA ILE A 26 9.75 -2.57 2.23
C ILE A 26 10.14 -3.65 1.22
N GLY A 27 9.15 -4.26 0.54
CA GLY A 27 9.42 -5.22 -0.53
C GLY A 27 10.25 -4.63 -1.67
N PHE A 28 9.98 -3.38 -2.07
CA PHE A 28 10.79 -2.67 -3.07
C PHE A 28 12.16 -2.24 -2.53
N VAL A 29 12.30 -1.89 -1.24
CA VAL A 29 13.62 -1.62 -0.63
C VAL A 29 14.54 -2.84 -0.73
N VAL A 30 14.00 -4.04 -0.48
CA VAL A 30 14.75 -5.29 -0.65
C VAL A 30 15.24 -5.45 -2.09
N MET A 31 14.45 -5.03 -3.08
CA MET A 31 14.84 -5.05 -4.49
C MET A 31 15.88 -4.00 -4.86
N ILE A 32 15.86 -2.81 -4.23
CA ILE A 32 16.92 -1.79 -4.41
C ILE A 32 18.26 -2.38 -4.00
N LEU A 33 18.34 -2.99 -2.81
CA LEU A 33 19.58 -3.60 -2.30
C LEU A 33 20.09 -4.71 -3.24
N ALA A 34 19.18 -5.55 -3.75
CA ALA A 34 19.55 -6.58 -4.70
C ALA A 34 20.06 -5.98 -6.03
N ALA A 35 19.41 -4.94 -6.54
CA ALA A 35 19.79 -4.27 -7.79
C ALA A 35 21.14 -3.55 -7.66
N ASP A 36 21.40 -2.87 -6.54
CA ASP A 36 22.67 -2.19 -6.27
C ASP A 36 23.85 -3.16 -6.25
N ILE A 37 23.68 -4.37 -5.70
CA ILE A 37 24.71 -5.42 -5.71
C ILE A 37 25.05 -5.85 -7.15
N VAL A 38 24.04 -6.01 -8.00
CA VAL A 38 24.22 -6.39 -9.41
C VAL A 38 24.92 -5.28 -10.19
N VAL A 39 24.51 -4.03 -10.00
CA VAL A 39 25.08 -2.86 -10.66
C VAL A 39 26.53 -2.62 -10.21
N ALA A 40 26.83 -2.71 -8.91
CA ALA A 40 28.18 -2.58 -8.37
C ALA A 40 29.15 -3.64 -8.92
N SER A 41 28.63 -4.78 -9.36
CA SER A 41 29.39 -5.86 -9.99
C SER A 41 29.48 -5.74 -11.52
N GLY A 42 29.05 -4.61 -12.10
CA GLY A 42 29.02 -4.38 -13.54
C GLY A 42 28.12 -5.38 -14.29
N GLY A 43 27.09 -5.94 -13.63
CA GLY A 43 26.20 -6.94 -14.22
C GLY A 43 26.76 -8.36 -14.28
N THR A 44 27.97 -8.60 -13.76
CA THR A 44 28.60 -9.95 -13.79
C THR A 44 28.16 -10.84 -12.63
N ALA A 45 27.78 -10.26 -11.49
CA ALA A 45 27.31 -11.01 -10.34
C ALA A 45 25.79 -11.27 -10.43
N ARG A 46 25.41 -12.53 -10.18
CA ARG A 46 24.01 -12.94 -10.05
C ARG A 46 23.63 -12.95 -8.57
N VAL A 47 22.51 -12.31 -8.24
CA VAL A 47 21.96 -12.35 -6.88
C VAL A 47 21.17 -13.63 -6.64
N SER A 48 21.10 -14.04 -5.37
CA SER A 48 20.33 -15.22 -4.96
C SER A 48 18.83 -15.03 -5.21
N PRO A 49 18.07 -16.06 -5.61
CA PRO A 49 16.62 -16.00 -5.72
C PRO A 49 15.90 -15.62 -4.41
N TRP A 50 16.56 -15.79 -3.26
CA TRP A 50 16.01 -15.44 -1.94
C TRP A 50 15.62 -13.97 -1.80
N TRP A 51 16.25 -13.06 -2.54
CA TRP A 51 15.86 -11.64 -2.58
C TRP A 51 14.44 -11.43 -3.14
N LEU A 52 14.08 -12.19 -4.18
CA LEU A 52 12.74 -12.16 -4.74
C LEU A 52 11.72 -12.75 -3.76
N VAL A 53 12.06 -13.88 -3.12
CA VAL A 53 11.19 -14.51 -2.11
C VAL A 53 10.89 -13.54 -0.97
N ALA A 54 11.90 -12.83 -0.47
CA ALA A 54 11.72 -11.81 0.57
C ALA A 54 10.86 -10.64 0.09
N SER A 55 11.10 -10.11 -1.11
CA SER A 55 10.31 -9.01 -1.69
C SER A 55 8.83 -9.40 -1.85
N TYR A 56 8.56 -10.57 -2.44
CA TYR A 56 7.19 -11.07 -2.60
C TYR A 56 6.52 -11.30 -1.26
N PHE A 57 7.23 -11.86 -0.27
CA PHE A 57 6.68 -12.03 1.08
C PHE A 57 6.18 -10.71 1.66
N PHE A 58 6.98 -9.64 1.63
CA PHE A 58 6.56 -8.33 2.13
C PHE A 58 5.41 -7.72 1.33
N GLN A 59 5.43 -7.84 0.00
CA GLN A 59 4.34 -7.36 -0.85
C GLN A 59 3.03 -8.10 -0.57
N THR A 60 3.05 -9.43 -0.47
CA THR A 60 1.88 -10.23 -0.16
C THR A 60 1.32 -9.90 1.23
N VAL A 61 2.18 -9.69 2.24
CA VAL A 61 1.74 -9.23 3.57
C VAL A 61 1.04 -7.86 3.48
N GLY A 62 1.56 -6.95 2.66
CA GLY A 62 0.93 -5.66 2.36
C GLY A 62 -0.45 -5.81 1.69
N GLU A 63 -0.55 -6.65 0.67
CA GLU A 63 -1.80 -6.92 -0.06
C GLU A 63 -2.89 -7.55 0.83
N LEU A 64 -2.50 -8.47 1.70
CA LEU A 64 -3.40 -9.08 2.69
C LEU A 64 -3.95 -8.05 3.68
N ALA A 65 -3.23 -6.96 3.92
CA ALA A 65 -3.73 -5.85 4.71
C ALA A 65 -4.65 -4.92 3.91
N LEU A 66 -4.36 -4.68 2.63
CA LEU A 66 -5.08 -3.73 1.77
C LEU A 66 -6.43 -4.26 1.26
N SER A 67 -6.45 -5.48 0.72
CA SER A 67 -7.62 -6.05 0.05
C SER A 67 -8.91 -6.12 0.91
N PRO A 68 -8.89 -6.62 2.17
CA PRO A 68 -10.10 -6.65 2.99
C PRO A 68 -10.48 -5.26 3.53
N VAL A 69 -9.51 -4.37 3.76
CA VAL A 69 -9.76 -3.03 4.32
C VAL A 69 -10.33 -2.10 3.26
N GLY A 70 -9.85 -2.20 2.01
CA GLY A 70 -10.29 -1.35 0.90
C GLY A 70 -11.74 -1.59 0.53
N LEU A 71 -12.09 -2.85 0.23
CA LEU A 71 -13.46 -3.26 -0.12
C LEU A 71 -14.46 -2.96 1.00
N SER A 72 -14.08 -3.21 2.27
CA SER A 72 -14.94 -2.90 3.41
C SER A 72 -15.15 -1.40 3.58
N SER A 73 -14.13 -0.58 3.34
CA SER A 73 -14.25 0.88 3.49
C SER A 73 -15.09 1.49 2.36
N MET A 74 -14.92 0.99 1.14
CA MET A 74 -15.66 1.48 -0.03
C MET A 74 -17.17 1.21 0.09
N THR A 75 -17.55 0.07 0.65
CA THR A 75 -18.96 -0.28 0.89
C THR A 75 -19.53 0.39 2.14
N ALA A 76 -18.75 0.49 3.22
CA ALA A 76 -19.22 1.10 4.47
C ALA A 76 -19.47 2.61 4.36
N LEU A 77 -18.71 3.31 3.52
CA LEU A 77 -18.86 4.76 3.29
C LEU A 77 -19.79 5.09 2.10
N ALA A 78 -20.18 4.09 1.30
CA ALA A 78 -21.05 4.29 0.16
C ALA A 78 -22.49 4.63 0.61
N PRO A 79 -23.15 5.62 -0.02
CA PRO A 79 -24.59 5.81 0.13
C PRO A 79 -25.32 4.54 -0.34
N LYS A 80 -26.36 4.12 0.40
CA LYS A 80 -27.10 2.86 0.13
C LYS A 80 -27.56 2.70 -1.33
N ARG A 81 -27.84 3.81 -2.02
CA ARG A 81 -28.29 3.84 -3.42
C ARG A 81 -27.15 3.65 -4.45
N PHE A 82 -25.89 3.89 -4.06
CA PHE A 82 -24.75 3.98 -4.97
C PHE A 82 -23.64 2.95 -4.68
N VAL A 83 -23.91 1.92 -3.87
CA VAL A 83 -22.94 0.88 -3.51
C VAL A 83 -22.35 0.19 -4.76
N GLY A 84 -23.18 -0.13 -5.76
CA GLY A 84 -22.71 -0.73 -7.01
C GLY A 84 -21.79 0.19 -7.84
N GLN A 85 -22.08 1.49 -7.86
CA GLN A 85 -21.23 2.48 -8.55
C GLN A 85 -19.89 2.66 -7.83
N MET A 86 -19.90 2.64 -6.50
CA MET A 86 -18.70 2.71 -5.68
C MET A 86 -17.78 1.50 -5.88
N MET A 87 -18.35 0.30 -6.03
CA MET A 87 -17.59 -0.89 -6.44
C MET A 87 -17.04 -0.77 -7.86
N GLY A 88 -17.81 -0.19 -8.79
CA GLY A 88 -17.31 0.11 -10.15
C GLY A 88 -16.09 1.03 -10.15
N ILE A 89 -16.11 2.08 -9.33
CA ILE A 89 -14.98 3.00 -9.16
C ILE A 89 -13.77 2.30 -8.55
N TRP A 90 -13.98 1.40 -7.59
CA TRP A 90 -12.89 0.59 -7.02
C TRP A 90 -12.17 -0.26 -8.08
N PHE A 91 -12.91 -0.98 -8.92
CA PHE A 91 -12.31 -1.77 -9.99
C PHE A 91 -11.68 -0.92 -11.08
N LEU A 92 -12.29 0.23 -11.43
CA LEU A 92 -11.71 1.15 -12.39
C LEU A 92 -10.38 1.72 -11.90
N ALA A 93 -10.33 2.17 -10.64
CA ALA A 93 -9.08 2.62 -10.01
C ALA A 93 -8.01 1.53 -9.99
N SER A 94 -8.42 0.28 -9.73
CA SER A 94 -7.50 -0.88 -9.76
C SER A 94 -6.96 -1.15 -11.17
N SER A 95 -7.80 -1.04 -12.21
CA SER A 95 -7.40 -1.18 -13.61
C SER A 95 -6.40 -0.10 -14.03
N VAL A 96 -6.69 1.16 -13.70
CA VAL A 96 -5.78 2.29 -13.96
C VAL A 96 -4.46 2.11 -13.20
N GLY A 97 -4.50 1.65 -11.95
CA GLY A 97 -3.30 1.35 -11.17
C GLY A 97 -2.43 0.27 -11.83
N ASN A 98 -3.03 -0.80 -12.35
CA ASN A 98 -2.31 -1.83 -13.11
C ASN A 98 -1.73 -1.28 -14.42
N LEU A 99 -2.46 -0.41 -15.12
CA LEU A 99 -1.96 0.24 -16.33
C LEU A 99 -0.73 1.12 -16.03
N ILE A 100 -0.80 1.95 -14.99
CA ILE A 100 0.34 2.78 -14.55
C ILE A 100 1.51 1.90 -14.14
N GLY A 101 1.27 0.82 -13.38
CA GLY A 101 2.31 -0.14 -13.00
C GLY A 101 2.96 -0.80 -14.21
N GLY A 102 2.17 -1.17 -15.22
CA GLY A 102 2.66 -1.72 -16.49
C GLY A 102 3.48 -0.71 -17.29
N LEU A 103 3.08 0.56 -17.30
CA LEU A 103 3.87 1.63 -17.94
C LEU A 103 5.19 1.87 -17.20
N VAL A 104 5.18 1.93 -15.88
CA VAL A 104 6.40 2.13 -15.07
C VAL A 104 7.36 0.94 -15.22
N GLY A 105 6.85 -0.29 -15.21
CA GLY A 105 7.65 -1.50 -15.39
C GLY A 105 8.04 -1.79 -16.85
N GLY A 106 7.30 -1.26 -17.82
CA GLY A 106 7.50 -1.53 -19.26
C GLY A 106 8.63 -0.72 -19.90
N HIS A 107 9.10 0.36 -19.27
CA HIS A 107 10.26 1.14 -19.72
C HIS A 107 11.60 0.61 -19.17
N VAL A 108 11.59 -0.59 -18.59
CA VAL A 108 12.77 -1.30 -18.10
C VAL A 108 13.49 -1.93 -19.30
N ASP A 109 14.55 -1.29 -19.79
CA ASP A 109 15.47 -1.92 -20.74
C ASP A 109 16.36 -2.93 -19.99
N PRO A 110 16.35 -4.23 -20.33
CA PRO A 110 17.21 -5.24 -19.69
C PRO A 110 18.70 -4.96 -19.85
N GLU A 111 19.07 -4.17 -20.86
CA GLU A 111 20.45 -3.79 -21.17
C GLU A 111 20.95 -2.60 -20.34
N LYS A 112 20.05 -1.83 -19.71
CA LYS A 112 20.40 -0.65 -18.90
C LYS A 112 20.25 -0.96 -17.42
N LEU A 113 21.14 -1.81 -16.92
CA LEU A 113 21.16 -2.27 -15.53
C LEU A 113 21.16 -1.12 -14.50
N GLU A 114 21.77 0.02 -14.84
CA GLU A 114 21.80 1.22 -13.99
C GLU A 114 20.43 1.85 -13.73
N GLN A 115 19.43 1.58 -14.58
CA GLN A 115 18.08 2.10 -14.41
C GLN A 115 17.26 1.30 -13.40
N MET A 116 17.65 0.06 -13.08
CA MET A 116 16.90 -0.83 -12.19
C MET A 116 16.79 -0.29 -10.76
N PRO A 117 17.89 0.12 -10.08
CA PRO A 117 17.78 0.68 -8.74
C PRO A 117 16.99 1.98 -8.70
N GLN A 118 17.09 2.80 -9.75
CA GLN A 118 16.40 4.08 -9.82
C GLN A 118 14.88 3.91 -9.91
N LEU A 119 14.40 2.92 -10.68
CA LEU A 119 12.98 2.58 -10.78
C LEU A 119 12.42 2.03 -9.46
N PHE A 120 13.15 1.12 -8.80
CA PHE A 120 12.73 0.61 -7.49
C PHE A 120 12.76 1.70 -6.42
N THR A 121 13.72 2.62 -6.48
CA THR A 121 13.79 3.78 -5.57
C THR A 121 12.62 4.72 -5.80
N GLY A 122 12.29 5.06 -7.06
CA GLY A 122 11.14 5.90 -7.38
C GLY A 122 9.82 5.28 -6.92
N THR A 123 9.63 3.98 -7.14
CA THR A 123 8.45 3.24 -6.68
C THR A 123 8.36 3.20 -5.16
N THR A 124 9.48 2.95 -4.48
CA THR A 124 9.56 2.97 -3.00
C THR A 124 9.21 4.35 -2.45
N ALA A 125 9.81 5.42 -3.01
CA ALA A 125 9.55 6.78 -2.58
C ALA A 125 8.08 7.14 -2.73
N PHE A 126 7.46 6.77 -3.85
CA PHE A 126 6.03 6.97 -4.06
C PHE A 126 5.17 6.23 -3.01
N LEU A 127 5.48 4.96 -2.74
CA LEU A 127 4.77 4.16 -1.73
C LEU A 127 4.92 4.74 -0.32
N VAL A 128 6.13 5.19 0.05
CA VAL A 128 6.40 5.81 1.34
C VAL A 128 5.65 7.14 1.48
N VAL A 129 5.70 8.00 0.46
CA VAL A 129 4.95 9.27 0.46
C VAL A 129 3.46 9.00 0.59
N ALA A 130 2.90 8.06 -0.17
CA ALA A 130 1.49 7.67 -0.07
C ALA A 130 1.14 7.13 1.33
N ALA A 131 2.00 6.29 1.91
CA ALA A 131 1.81 5.77 3.26
C ALA A 131 1.82 6.89 4.33
N VAL A 132 2.77 7.83 4.23
CA VAL A 132 2.85 8.98 5.15
C VAL A 132 1.64 9.90 5.00
N VAL A 133 1.24 10.23 3.77
CA VAL A 133 0.06 11.07 3.51
C VAL A 133 -1.19 10.42 4.10
N LEU A 134 -1.40 9.12 3.91
CA LEU A 134 -2.54 8.42 4.49
C LEU A 134 -2.46 8.32 6.02
N ALA A 135 -1.28 8.14 6.59
CA ALA A 135 -1.09 8.16 8.04
C ALA A 135 -1.42 9.54 8.63
N LEU A 136 -0.99 10.61 7.96
CA LEU A 136 -1.30 11.99 8.36
C LEU A 136 -2.79 12.28 8.23
N LEU A 137 -3.46 11.85 7.16
CA LEU A 137 -4.91 11.97 6.98
C LEU A 137 -5.71 11.13 7.98
N ALA A 138 -5.14 10.04 8.51
CA ALA A 138 -5.77 9.25 9.55
C ALA A 138 -5.93 10.05 10.87
N ILE A 139 -5.07 11.05 11.13
CA ILE A 139 -5.10 11.89 12.32
C ILE A 139 -6.37 12.78 12.38
N PRO A 140 -6.67 13.64 11.38
CA PRO A 140 -7.87 14.47 11.38
C PRO A 140 -9.14 13.63 11.31
N ILE A 141 -9.17 12.54 10.54
CA ILE A 141 -10.35 11.65 10.47
C ILE A 141 -10.66 11.08 11.86
N ARG A 142 -9.63 10.63 12.59
CA ARG A 142 -9.80 10.12 13.96
C ARG A 142 -10.22 11.22 14.94
N ARG A 143 -9.76 12.46 14.75
CA ARG A 143 -10.20 13.61 15.55
C ARG A 143 -11.68 13.93 15.30
N MET A 144 -12.12 13.95 14.04
CA MET A 144 -13.52 14.22 13.68
C MET A 144 -14.47 13.14 14.23
N MET A 145 -14.09 11.86 14.12
CA MET A 145 -14.90 10.76 14.66
C MET A 145 -15.00 10.77 16.20
N LYS A 146 -13.99 11.29 16.91
CA LYS A 146 -14.07 11.45 18.36
C LYS A 146 -15.01 12.58 18.78
N ASN A 147 -15.10 13.64 17.98
CA ASN A 147 -15.92 14.80 18.30
C ASN A 147 -17.42 14.53 18.16
N THR A 148 -17.83 13.61 17.29
CA THR A 148 -19.25 13.22 17.15
C THR A 148 -19.76 12.32 18.29
N GLY A 149 -18.85 11.71 19.07
CA GLY A 149 -19.20 10.89 20.24
C GLY A 149 -19.51 11.70 21.50
N ASN A 150 -19.31 13.02 21.48
CA ASN A 150 -19.57 13.90 22.62
C ASN A 150 -20.89 14.69 22.49
N ASP A 151 -21.62 14.50 21.38
CA ASP A 151 -22.88 15.19 21.04
C ASP A 151 -24.12 14.28 21.17
N GLN A 152 -23.98 13.05 21.69
CA GLN A 152 -25.15 12.29 22.12
C GLN A 152 -25.52 12.73 23.55
N PRO A 153 -26.68 13.41 23.76
CA PRO A 153 -27.18 13.60 25.11
C PRO A 153 -27.40 12.22 25.74
N ALA A 154 -27.04 12.10 27.01
CA ALA A 154 -27.38 10.94 27.81
C ALA A 154 -28.91 10.75 27.80
N GLU A 155 -29.42 9.87 26.95
CA GLU A 155 -30.77 9.33 27.09
C GLU A 155 -30.76 8.26 28.16
N ALA A 156 -31.11 8.67 29.39
CA ALA A 156 -32.07 8.02 30.29
C ALA A 156 -32.09 8.77 31.63
#